data_AF-A0A9X1XB38-F1
#
_entry.id   AF-A0A9X1XB38-F1
#
_cell.length_a   1.000
_cell.length_b   1.000
_cell.length_c   1.000
_cell.angle_alpha   90.00
_cell.angle_beta   90.00
_cell.angle_gamma   90.00
#
_symmetry.space_group_name_H-M   'P 1'
#
loop_
_entity.id
_entity.type
_entity.pdbx_description
1 polymer ?
#
loop_
_entity_poly.entity_id
_entity_poly.type
_entity_poly.pdbx_seq_one_letter_code
_entity_poly.pdbx_strand_id
1 'polypeptide(L)'
;MKKFILLTIFTLGVTLSFASTNPVDSLQKIINDSASDSLKADLYNQMANRYMNYGALQDRSLKNMYQENALHYTLSALHHYYKVDDTVGMRRSYERLAVVYHDQKKYTQAKWFILQANTLAREKADATNIINTLVKLAQIKMDIKDYNLAKGDLREALTLASANCFGKEQADVMQAYVQYYTLTGQPLLKKTAAKRYAGLKDSMKRDSAVKQMAKLQTGKKFYTVSNRRDQNTRQTSVSL
;
A
#
# COMPACT_ATOMS: atom_id res chain seq x y z
N MET A 1 36.31 -42.73 -58.75
CA MET A 1 35.95 -43.13 -57.36
C MET A 1 35.47 -41.89 -56.62
N LYS A 2 34.18 -41.80 -56.32
CA LYS A 2 33.54 -40.65 -55.65
C LYS A 2 33.78 -40.73 -54.14
N LYS A 3 34.33 -39.67 -53.52
CA LYS A 3 34.36 -39.51 -52.06
C LYS A 3 33.50 -38.31 -51.70
N PHE A 4 32.34 -38.58 -51.08
CA PHE A 4 31.50 -37.55 -50.48
C PHE A 4 32.09 -37.17 -49.11
N ILE A 5 32.48 -35.90 -48.96
CA ILE A 5 32.84 -35.33 -47.66
C ILE A 5 31.56 -34.75 -47.06
N LEU A 6 31.08 -35.36 -45.99
CA LEU A 6 29.93 -34.90 -45.22
C LEU A 6 30.38 -33.77 -44.29
N LEU A 7 29.95 -32.54 -44.57
CA LEU A 7 30.25 -31.37 -43.74
C LEU A 7 29.19 -31.25 -42.64
N THR A 8 29.51 -31.67 -41.42
CA THR A 8 28.65 -31.47 -40.25
C THR A 8 28.84 -30.06 -39.69
N ILE A 9 27.82 -29.21 -39.88
CA ILE A 9 27.78 -27.86 -39.31
C ILE A 9 27.38 -28.00 -37.84
N PHE A 10 28.34 -27.82 -36.94
CA PHE A 10 28.09 -27.69 -35.51
C PHE A 10 27.71 -26.23 -35.22
N THR A 11 26.42 -25.92 -35.22
CA THR A 11 25.93 -24.60 -34.78
C THR A 11 26.03 -24.52 -33.26
N LEU A 12 27.11 -23.91 -32.78
CA LEU A 12 27.26 -23.50 -31.40
C LEU A 12 26.29 -22.35 -31.12
N GLY A 13 25.08 -22.68 -30.70
CA GLY A 13 24.07 -21.71 -30.26
C GLY A 13 24.51 -21.06 -28.96
N VAL A 14 25.19 -19.91 -29.04
CA VAL A 14 25.42 -19.04 -27.89
C VAL A 14 24.08 -18.40 -27.53
N THR A 15 23.37 -19.00 -26.59
CA THR A 15 22.21 -18.35 -25.96
C THR A 15 22.74 -17.30 -25.00
N LEU A 16 22.79 -16.05 -25.45
CA LEU A 16 22.93 -14.89 -24.58
C LEU A 16 21.67 -14.81 -23.72
N SER A 17 21.71 -15.48 -22.56
CA SER A 17 20.74 -15.27 -21.50
C SER A 17 20.96 -13.86 -20.97
N PHE A 18 20.20 -12.89 -21.45
CA PHE A 18 20.06 -11.61 -20.78
C PHE A 18 19.38 -11.88 -19.44
N ALA A 19 20.16 -12.14 -18.39
CA ALA A 19 19.66 -12.17 -17.03
C ALA A 19 19.12 -10.77 -16.73
N SER A 20 17.80 -10.59 -16.82
CA SER A 20 17.14 -9.43 -16.24
C SER A 20 17.48 -9.47 -14.76
N THR A 21 18.33 -8.57 -14.29
CA THR A 21 18.62 -8.45 -12.86
C THR A 21 17.29 -8.16 -12.17
N ASN A 22 16.73 -9.13 -11.46
CA ASN A 22 15.50 -8.91 -10.73
C ASN A 22 15.85 -7.85 -9.66
N PRO A 23 15.13 -6.72 -9.57
CA PRO A 23 15.46 -5.66 -8.60
C PRO A 23 15.56 -6.17 -7.15
N VAL A 24 14.90 -7.29 -6.86
CA VAL A 24 14.96 -8.04 -5.60
C VAL A 24 16.34 -8.69 -5.37
N ASP A 25 16.99 -9.21 -6.41
CA ASP A 25 18.32 -9.85 -6.32
C ASP A 25 19.40 -8.85 -5.90
N SER A 26 19.28 -7.60 -6.37
CA SER A 26 20.18 -6.50 -5.96
C SER A 26 20.02 -6.15 -4.49
N LEU A 27 18.79 -6.23 -3.94
CA LEU A 27 18.53 -6.01 -2.51
C LEU A 27 19.05 -7.18 -1.67
N GLN A 28 18.86 -8.41 -2.15
CA GLN A 28 19.32 -9.61 -1.45
C GLN A 28 20.85 -9.63 -1.30
N LYS A 29 21.61 -9.11 -2.27
CA LYS A 29 23.07 -9.00 -2.21
C LYS A 29 23.58 -8.06 -1.11
N ILE A 30 22.78 -7.10 -0.66
CA ILE A 30 23.15 -6.16 0.41
C ILE A 30 22.98 -6.82 1.79
N ILE A 31 22.13 -7.84 1.89
CA ILE A 31 21.91 -8.60 3.13
C ILE A 31 23.12 -9.52 3.34
N ASN A 32 24.10 -9.01 4.08
CA ASN A 32 25.21 -9.79 4.61
C ASN A 32 25.05 -10.00 6.13
N ASP A 33 25.86 -10.88 6.71
CA ASP A 33 25.77 -11.20 8.15
C ASP A 33 26.03 -9.98 9.04
N SER A 34 26.87 -9.05 8.58
CA SER A 34 27.20 -7.79 9.29
C SER A 34 26.11 -6.70 9.26
N ALA A 35 25.07 -6.84 8.43
CA ALA A 35 24.01 -5.83 8.36
C ALA A 35 23.19 -5.81 9.66
N SER A 36 22.88 -4.60 10.15
CA SER A 36 22.06 -4.39 11.35
C SER A 36 20.64 -4.93 11.15
N ASP A 37 19.97 -5.34 12.24
CA ASP A 37 18.59 -5.81 12.17
C ASP A 37 17.66 -4.73 11.58
N SER A 38 17.88 -3.45 11.89
CA SER A 38 17.10 -2.34 11.29
C SER A 38 17.28 -2.27 9.77
N LEU A 39 18.53 -2.37 9.26
CA LEU A 39 18.78 -2.38 7.82
C LEU A 39 18.17 -3.61 7.14
N LYS A 40 18.32 -4.79 7.75
CA LYS A 40 17.70 -6.03 7.26
C LYS A 40 16.18 -5.90 7.19
N ALA A 41 15.55 -5.34 8.22
CA ALA A 41 14.11 -5.11 8.25
C ALA A 41 13.65 -4.24 7.07
N ASP A 42 14.33 -3.12 6.83
CA ASP A 42 13.99 -2.20 5.74
C ASP A 42 14.22 -2.79 4.35
N LEU A 43 15.29 -3.57 4.15
CA LEU A 43 15.55 -4.26 2.88
C LEU A 43 14.47 -5.31 2.60
N TYR A 44 14.15 -6.16 3.58
CA TYR A 44 13.07 -7.13 3.42
C TYR A 44 11.71 -6.47 3.20
N ASN A 45 11.44 -5.36 3.89
CA ASN A 45 10.23 -4.59 3.68
C ASN A 45 10.14 -4.03 2.25
N GLN A 46 11.26 -3.56 1.68
CA GLN A 46 11.33 -3.14 0.28
C GLN A 46 11.06 -4.30 -0.67
N MET A 47 11.67 -5.47 -0.44
CA MET A 47 11.45 -6.67 -1.26
C MET A 47 9.99 -7.10 -1.21
N ALA A 48 9.39 -7.17 -0.01
CA ALA A 48 7.96 -7.46 0.16
C ALA A 48 7.07 -6.49 -0.64
N ASN A 49 7.36 -5.18 -0.59
CA ASN A 49 6.61 -4.19 -1.37
C ASN A 49 6.66 -4.42 -2.88
N ARG A 50 7.77 -4.95 -3.43
CA ARG A 50 7.88 -5.28 -4.85
C ARG A 50 6.91 -6.39 -5.27
N TYR A 51 6.62 -7.32 -4.36
CA TYR A 51 5.73 -8.44 -4.64
C TYR A 51 4.25 -8.13 -4.35
N MET A 52 3.93 -7.05 -3.63
CA MET A 52 2.53 -6.70 -3.27
C MET A 52 1.65 -6.27 -4.45
N ASN A 53 2.20 -6.03 -5.64
CA ASN A 53 1.44 -5.65 -6.83
C ASN A 53 0.82 -6.86 -7.58
N TYR A 54 0.74 -8.03 -6.95
CA TYR A 54 0.21 -9.26 -7.55
C TYR A 54 -1.28 -9.18 -7.94
N GLY A 55 -2.03 -8.19 -7.45
CA GLY A 55 -3.44 -8.01 -7.78
C GLY A 55 -3.72 -7.77 -9.26
N ALA A 56 -2.76 -7.18 -9.99
CA ALA A 56 -2.86 -6.89 -11.42
C ALA A 56 -2.45 -8.07 -12.32
N LEU A 57 -1.89 -9.14 -11.73
CA LEU A 57 -1.39 -10.28 -12.49
C LEU A 57 -2.54 -11.20 -12.93
N GLN A 58 -2.55 -11.52 -14.23
CA GLN A 58 -3.54 -12.43 -14.81
C GLN A 58 -3.11 -13.90 -14.68
N ASP A 59 -1.80 -14.17 -14.83
CA ASP A 59 -1.26 -15.52 -14.68
C ASP A 59 -1.36 -15.97 -13.21
N ARG A 60 -2.08 -17.08 -12.99
CA ARG A 60 -2.34 -17.62 -11.65
C ARG A 60 -1.07 -18.15 -10.97
N SER A 61 -0.17 -18.78 -11.71
CA SER A 61 1.08 -19.32 -11.18
C SER A 61 1.99 -18.19 -10.72
N LEU A 62 2.13 -17.16 -11.56
CA LEU A 62 2.90 -15.96 -11.25
C LEU A 62 2.30 -15.21 -10.06
N LYS A 63 0.97 -15.07 -10.02
CA LYS A 63 0.27 -14.46 -8.88
C LYS A 63 0.56 -15.20 -7.57
N ASN A 64 0.47 -16.54 -7.59
CA ASN A 64 0.78 -17.36 -6.42
C ASN A 64 2.23 -17.16 -5.98
N MET A 65 3.19 -17.20 -6.92
CA MET A 65 4.60 -16.96 -6.63
C MET A 65 4.83 -15.59 -6.00
N TYR A 66 4.18 -14.54 -6.49
CA TYR A 66 4.28 -13.21 -5.90
C TYR A 66 3.69 -13.17 -4.49
N GLN A 67 2.54 -13.81 -4.26
CA GLN A 67 1.95 -13.89 -2.93
C GLN A 67 2.86 -14.61 -1.93
N GLU A 68 3.46 -15.75 -2.32
CA GLU A 68 4.39 -16.49 -1.47
C GLU A 68 5.66 -15.68 -1.15
N ASN A 69 6.23 -14.98 -2.14
CA ASN A 69 7.36 -14.08 -1.91
C ASN A 69 6.99 -12.89 -1.01
N ALA A 70 5.79 -12.31 -1.21
CA ALA A 70 5.30 -11.24 -0.35
C ALA A 70 5.18 -11.72 1.11
N LEU A 71 4.65 -12.92 1.35
CA LEU A 71 4.61 -13.52 2.68
C LEU A 71 6.01 -13.72 3.25
N HIS A 72 6.89 -14.38 2.50
CA HIS A 72 8.26 -14.68 2.93
C HIS A 72 9.01 -13.42 3.37
N TYR A 73 9.12 -12.41 2.50
CA TYR A 73 9.86 -11.19 2.82
C TYR A 73 9.17 -10.35 3.90
N THR A 74 7.85 -10.40 4.02
CA THR A 74 7.15 -9.70 5.10
C THR A 74 7.42 -10.34 6.46
N LEU A 75 7.45 -11.67 6.53
CA LEU A 75 7.80 -12.39 7.75
C LEU A 75 9.26 -12.13 8.15
N SER A 76 10.19 -12.12 7.19
CA SER A 76 11.59 -11.75 7.43
C SER A 76 11.72 -10.32 7.95
N ALA A 77 11.01 -9.35 7.34
CA ALA A 77 10.99 -7.97 7.84
C ALA A 77 10.41 -7.87 9.26
N LEU A 78 9.30 -8.56 9.52
CA LEU A 78 8.65 -8.60 10.83
C LEU A 78 9.58 -9.14 11.91
N HIS A 79 10.31 -10.22 11.64
CA HIS A 79 11.30 -10.79 12.56
C HIS A 79 12.35 -9.77 12.99
N HIS A 80 12.88 -9.00 12.03
CA HIS A 80 13.88 -7.98 12.33
C HIS A 80 13.28 -6.73 13.00
N TYR A 81 12.09 -6.27 12.58
CA TYR A 81 11.39 -5.18 13.27
C TYR A 81 11.07 -5.52 14.73
N TYR A 82 10.75 -6.79 15.02
CA TYR A 82 10.56 -7.27 16.39
C TYR A 82 11.83 -7.13 17.24
N LYS A 83 12.99 -7.52 16.71
CA LYS A 83 14.27 -7.43 17.43
C LYS A 83 14.71 -6.01 17.79
N VAL A 84 14.25 -5.01 17.03
CA VAL A 84 14.60 -3.60 17.24
C VAL A 84 13.43 -2.79 17.81
N ASP A 85 12.38 -3.45 18.28
CA ASP A 85 11.17 -2.84 18.85
C ASP A 85 10.48 -1.80 17.93
N ASP A 86 10.61 -1.95 16.61
CA ASP A 86 9.95 -1.07 15.65
C ASP A 86 8.48 -1.47 15.48
N THR A 87 7.66 -0.98 16.41
CA THR A 87 6.20 -1.17 16.39
C THR A 87 5.51 -0.66 15.12
N VAL A 88 6.08 0.34 14.43
CA VAL A 88 5.51 0.87 13.17
C VAL A 88 5.77 -0.11 12.04
N GLY A 89 7.00 -0.61 11.92
CA GLY A 89 7.39 -1.67 11.00
C GLY A 89 6.59 -2.95 11.23
N MET A 90 6.46 -3.39 12.50
CA MET A 90 5.66 -4.56 12.88
C MET A 90 4.19 -4.44 12.46
N ARG A 91 3.53 -3.32 12.78
CA ARG A 91 2.14 -3.08 12.37
C ARG A 91 1.98 -3.14 10.86
N ARG A 92 2.86 -2.48 10.10
CA ARG A 92 2.81 -2.51 8.63
C ARG A 92 2.97 -3.92 8.08
N SER A 93 3.90 -4.71 8.65
CA SER A 93 4.09 -6.11 8.28
C SER A 93 2.84 -6.94 8.56
N TYR A 94 2.23 -6.80 9.74
CA TYR A 94 0.97 -7.47 10.07
C TYR A 94 -0.17 -7.12 9.12
N GLU A 95 -0.34 -5.84 8.77
CA GLU A 95 -1.35 -5.45 7.78
C GLU A 95 -1.11 -6.06 6.40
N ARG A 96 0.15 -6.14 5.98
CA ARG A 96 0.51 -6.75 4.70
C ARG A 96 0.23 -8.25 4.70
N LEU A 97 0.62 -8.97 5.77
CA LEU A 97 0.28 -10.39 5.94
C LEU A 97 -1.23 -10.61 5.90
N ALA A 98 -2.01 -9.77 6.58
CA ALA A 98 -3.46 -9.86 6.57
C ALA A 98 -4.04 -9.73 5.14
N VAL A 99 -3.54 -8.79 4.34
CA VAL A 99 -3.95 -8.61 2.94
C VAL A 99 -3.63 -9.86 2.11
N VAL A 100 -2.39 -10.37 2.18
CA VAL A 100 -1.99 -11.53 1.37
C VAL A 100 -2.79 -12.77 1.77
N TYR A 101 -2.97 -13.04 3.06
CA TYR A 101 -3.76 -14.17 3.53
C TYR A 101 -5.25 -14.03 3.18
N HIS A 102 -5.81 -12.82 3.23
CA HIS A 102 -7.18 -12.56 2.80
C HIS A 102 -7.36 -12.89 1.31
N ASP A 103 -6.43 -12.43 0.46
CA ASP A 103 -6.47 -12.69 -0.98
C ASP A 103 -6.28 -14.18 -1.32
N GLN A 104 -5.56 -14.92 -0.47
CA GLN A 104 -5.46 -16.38 -0.52
C GLN A 104 -6.67 -17.11 0.09
N LYS A 105 -7.70 -16.38 0.56
CA LYS A 105 -8.89 -16.91 1.27
C LYS A 105 -8.55 -17.65 2.57
N LYS A 106 -7.38 -17.39 3.16
CA LYS A 106 -6.92 -17.91 4.45
C LYS A 106 -7.39 -16.97 5.57
N TYR A 107 -8.70 -16.93 5.78
CA TYR A 107 -9.36 -15.92 6.60
C TYR A 107 -8.98 -15.96 8.09
N THR A 108 -8.69 -17.14 8.65
CA THR A 108 -8.25 -17.26 10.05
C THR A 108 -6.92 -16.56 10.28
N GLN A 109 -5.96 -16.79 9.39
CA GLN A 109 -4.65 -16.13 9.41
C GLN A 109 -4.82 -14.63 9.18
N ALA A 110 -5.58 -14.23 8.17
CA ALA A 110 -5.84 -12.81 7.87
C ALA A 110 -6.42 -12.07 9.08
N LYS A 111 -7.41 -12.68 9.75
CA LYS A 111 -8.02 -12.16 10.97
C LYS A 111 -7.01 -12.04 12.11
N TRP A 112 -6.17 -13.04 12.31
CA TRP A 112 -5.14 -13.01 13.35
C TRP A 112 -4.17 -11.84 13.14
N PHE A 113 -3.63 -11.71 11.94
CA PHE A 113 -2.67 -10.66 11.62
C PHE A 113 -3.27 -9.25 11.69
N ILE A 114 -4.49 -9.03 11.18
CA ILE A 114 -5.10 -7.69 11.27
C ILE A 114 -5.42 -7.28 12.70
N LEU A 115 -5.73 -8.24 13.59
CA LEU A 115 -5.91 -7.98 15.02
C LEU A 115 -4.61 -7.57 15.70
N GLN A 116 -3.47 -8.17 15.34
CA GLN A 116 -2.16 -7.74 15.84
C GLN A 116 -1.86 -6.29 15.41
N ALA A 117 -2.13 -5.95 14.14
CA ALA A 117 -1.97 -4.57 13.66
C ALA A 117 -2.90 -3.58 14.40
N ASN A 118 -4.16 -3.95 14.63
CA ASN A 118 -5.10 -3.13 15.39
C ASN A 118 -4.65 -2.93 16.85
N THR A 119 -4.12 -3.98 17.47
CA THR A 119 -3.61 -3.93 18.85
C THR A 119 -2.47 -2.92 18.97
N LEU A 120 -1.46 -3.01 18.10
CA LEU A 120 -0.36 -2.03 18.06
C LEU A 120 -0.86 -0.60 17.77
N ALA A 121 -1.85 -0.44 16.88
CA ALA A 121 -2.42 0.88 16.62
C ALA A 121 -3.12 1.47 17.87
N ARG A 122 -3.81 0.63 18.66
CA ARG A 122 -4.43 1.04 19.94
C ARG A 122 -3.40 1.41 20.99
N GLU A 123 -2.35 0.61 21.15
CA GLU A 123 -1.25 0.91 22.08
C GLU A 123 -0.57 2.25 21.79
N LYS A 124 -0.54 2.65 20.51
CA LYS A 124 -0.01 3.95 20.07
C LYS A 124 -1.05 5.06 19.98
N ALA A 125 -2.30 4.81 20.35
CA ALA A 125 -3.43 5.73 20.19
C ALA A 125 -3.56 6.29 18.75
N ASP A 126 -3.18 5.49 17.75
CA ASP A 126 -3.21 5.88 16.33
C ASP A 126 -4.61 5.66 15.75
N ALA A 127 -5.48 6.66 15.96
CA ALA A 127 -6.88 6.59 15.56
C ALA A 127 -7.06 6.26 14.06
N THR A 128 -6.22 6.80 13.18
CA THR A 128 -6.29 6.51 11.73
C THR A 128 -6.04 5.02 11.46
N ASN A 129 -5.00 4.43 12.06
CA ASN A 129 -4.70 3.01 11.84
C ASN A 129 -5.66 2.08 12.59
N ILE A 130 -6.23 2.49 13.72
CA ILE A 130 -7.34 1.77 14.37
C ILE A 130 -8.52 1.65 13.40
N ILE A 131 -8.95 2.76 12.79
CA ILE A 131 -10.07 2.77 11.83
C ILE A 131 -9.77 1.90 10.62
N ASN A 132 -8.60 2.06 10.00
CA ASN A 132 -8.21 1.30 8.80
C ASN A 132 -8.18 -0.22 9.06
N THR A 133 -7.67 -0.63 10.21
CA THR A 133 -7.60 -2.05 10.59
C THR A 133 -8.97 -2.61 10.97
N LEU A 134 -9.85 -1.83 11.60
CA LEU A 134 -11.26 -2.21 11.84
C LEU A 134 -12.03 -2.42 10.52
N VAL A 135 -11.83 -1.56 9.52
CA VAL A 135 -12.46 -1.72 8.20
C VAL A 135 -12.01 -3.03 7.53
N LYS A 136 -10.72 -3.34 7.55
CA LYS A 136 -10.17 -4.60 7.03
C LYS A 136 -10.69 -5.82 7.81
N LEU A 137 -10.77 -5.72 9.14
CA LEU A 137 -11.33 -6.78 9.99
C LEU A 137 -12.81 -7.04 9.67
N ALA A 138 -13.60 -5.98 9.45
CA ALA A 138 -14.99 -6.09 9.03
C ALA A 138 -15.12 -6.78 7.67
N GLN A 139 -14.25 -6.47 6.70
CA GLN A 139 -14.21 -7.14 5.40
C GLN A 139 -13.95 -8.64 5.54
N ILE A 140 -12.92 -9.02 6.30
CA ILE A 140 -12.63 -10.44 6.59
C ILE A 140 -13.83 -11.13 7.24
N LYS A 141 -14.49 -10.48 8.22
CA LYS A 141 -15.68 -11.01 8.90
C LYS A 141 -16.88 -11.13 7.96
N MET A 142 -17.09 -10.19 7.05
CA MET A 142 -18.13 -10.27 6.01
C MET A 142 -17.91 -11.47 5.07
N ASP A 143 -16.66 -11.72 4.67
CA ASP A 143 -16.30 -12.84 3.79
C ASP A 143 -16.57 -14.21 4.44
N ILE A 144 -16.39 -14.33 5.75
CA ILE A 144 -16.75 -15.53 6.52
C ILE A 144 -18.21 -15.50 7.05
N LYS A 145 -19.03 -14.55 6.58
CA LYS A 145 -20.46 -14.38 6.92
C LYS A 145 -20.74 -14.04 8.39
N ASP A 146 -19.75 -13.56 9.12
CA ASP A 146 -19.91 -13.05 10.49
C ASP A 146 -20.35 -11.58 10.47
N TYR A 147 -21.57 -11.35 9.98
CA TYR A 147 -22.10 -10.02 9.75
C TYR A 147 -22.31 -9.23 11.06
N ASN A 148 -22.63 -9.92 12.16
CA ASN A 148 -22.84 -9.27 13.44
C ASN A 148 -21.55 -8.63 13.96
N LEU A 149 -20.44 -9.38 13.95
CA LEU A 149 -19.15 -8.83 14.37
C LEU A 149 -18.63 -7.79 13.37
N ALA A 150 -18.83 -7.98 12.07
CA ALA A 150 -18.45 -6.99 11.06
C ALA A 150 -19.17 -5.64 11.28
N LYS A 151 -20.47 -5.66 11.58
CA LYS A 151 -21.24 -4.45 11.87
C LYS A 151 -20.72 -3.72 13.11
N GLY A 152 -20.29 -4.47 14.12
CA GLY A 152 -19.66 -3.94 15.33
C GLY A 152 -18.40 -3.14 15.02
N ASP A 153 -17.48 -3.73 14.26
CA ASP A 153 -16.23 -3.08 13.85
C ASP A 153 -16.48 -1.83 13.00
N LEU A 154 -17.40 -1.90 12.02
CA LEU A 154 -17.74 -0.74 11.18
C LEU A 154 -18.36 0.40 11.98
N ARG A 155 -19.14 0.09 13.01
CA ARG A 155 -19.73 1.10 13.89
C ARG A 155 -18.66 1.81 14.69
N GLU A 156 -17.75 1.06 15.31
CA GLU A 156 -16.63 1.65 16.05
C GLU A 156 -15.75 2.51 15.13
N ALA A 157 -15.40 1.99 13.96
CA ALA A 157 -14.61 2.69 12.96
C ALA A 157 -15.29 4.02 12.55
N LEU A 158 -16.60 4.01 12.33
CA LEU A 158 -17.35 5.23 12.01
C LEU A 158 -17.37 6.23 13.16
N THR A 159 -17.62 5.77 14.39
CA THR A 159 -17.63 6.62 15.58
C THR A 159 -16.28 7.32 15.75
N LEU A 160 -15.17 6.59 15.63
CA LEU A 160 -13.83 7.15 15.71
C LEU A 160 -13.56 8.15 14.57
N ALA A 161 -13.90 7.78 13.34
CA ALA A 161 -13.69 8.64 12.18
C ALA A 161 -14.51 9.94 12.25
N SER A 162 -15.74 9.87 12.77
CA SER A 162 -16.60 11.02 13.00
C SER A 162 -16.10 11.91 14.13
N ALA A 163 -15.73 11.35 15.28
CA ALA A 163 -15.24 12.10 16.43
C ALA A 163 -13.95 12.89 16.12
N ASN A 164 -13.10 12.37 15.23
CA ASN A 164 -11.85 13.00 14.84
C ASN A 164 -11.94 13.82 13.54
N CYS A 165 -13.14 13.95 12.94
CA CYS A 165 -13.33 14.65 11.67
C CYS A 165 -12.48 14.09 10.50
N PHE A 166 -12.19 12.79 10.51
CA PHE A 166 -11.38 12.11 9.51
C PHE A 166 -12.20 11.80 8.25
N GLY A 167 -12.36 12.78 7.37
CA GLY A 167 -13.21 12.67 6.18
C GLY A 167 -12.82 11.53 5.22
N LYS A 168 -11.51 11.24 5.08
CA LYS A 168 -11.03 10.12 4.26
C LYS A 168 -11.45 8.79 4.87
N GLU A 169 -11.14 8.57 6.14
CA GLU A 169 -11.43 7.35 6.86
C GLU A 169 -12.96 7.14 6.98
N GLN A 170 -13.74 8.20 7.18
CA GLN A 170 -15.20 8.15 7.11
C GLN A 170 -15.69 7.65 5.74
N ALA A 171 -15.08 8.11 4.64
CA ALA A 171 -15.44 7.63 3.30
C ALA A 171 -15.12 6.14 3.17
N ASP A 172 -13.96 5.70 3.63
CA ASP A 172 -13.55 4.29 3.56
C ASP A 172 -14.50 3.41 4.41
N VAL A 173 -14.93 3.86 5.59
CA VAL A 173 -15.95 3.18 6.41
C VAL A 173 -17.31 3.14 5.69
N MET A 174 -17.73 4.24 5.05
CA MET A 174 -19.00 4.27 4.29
C MET A 174 -18.98 3.31 3.10
N GLN A 175 -17.84 3.17 2.43
CA GLN A 175 -17.67 2.19 1.36
C GLN A 175 -17.82 0.76 1.89
N ALA A 176 -17.23 0.45 3.05
CA ALA A 176 -17.39 -0.85 3.68
C ALA A 176 -18.85 -1.12 4.13
N TYR A 177 -19.58 -0.10 4.59
CA TYR A 177 -21.02 -0.21 4.84
C TYR A 177 -21.84 -0.49 3.58
N VAL A 178 -21.46 0.05 2.41
CA VAL A 178 -22.12 -0.29 1.13
C VAL A 178 -21.97 -1.77 0.83
N GLN A 179 -20.78 -2.35 1.04
CA GLN A 179 -20.54 -3.78 0.90
C GLN A 179 -21.39 -4.58 1.89
N TYR A 180 -21.37 -4.20 3.17
CA TYR A 180 -22.14 -4.83 4.24
C TYR A 180 -23.65 -4.88 3.91
N TYR A 181 -24.24 -3.76 3.53
CA TYR A 181 -25.67 -3.69 3.21
C TYR A 181 -26.03 -4.40 1.90
N THR A 182 -25.07 -4.56 0.99
CA THR A 182 -25.23 -5.39 -0.20
C THR A 182 -25.31 -6.87 0.19
N LEU A 183 -24.37 -7.35 1.02
CA LEU A 183 -24.30 -8.75 1.46
C LEU A 183 -25.48 -9.15 2.35
N THR A 184 -26.03 -8.21 3.12
CA THR A 184 -27.15 -8.46 4.05
C THR A 184 -28.53 -8.10 3.49
N GLY A 185 -28.63 -7.72 2.22
CA GLY A 185 -29.92 -7.49 1.55
C GLY A 185 -30.68 -6.24 2.04
N GLN A 186 -29.99 -5.15 2.36
CA GLN A 186 -30.58 -3.92 2.92
C GLN A 186 -30.47 -2.73 1.93
N PRO A 187 -31.31 -2.67 0.87
CA PRO A 187 -31.12 -1.75 -0.26
C PRO A 187 -31.25 -0.26 0.09
N LEU A 188 -32.15 0.10 1.02
CA LEU A 188 -32.33 1.49 1.45
C LEU A 188 -31.09 2.00 2.21
N LEU A 189 -30.54 1.19 3.11
CA LEU A 189 -29.34 1.53 3.86
C LEU A 189 -28.10 1.55 2.96
N LYS A 190 -28.00 0.62 2.00
CA LYS A 190 -26.99 0.65 0.94
C LYS A 190 -27.00 1.99 0.20
N LYS A 191 -28.18 2.43 -0.27
CA LYS A 191 -28.34 3.70 -1.01
C LYS A 191 -27.90 4.90 -0.16
N THR A 192 -28.28 4.92 1.12
CA THR A 192 -27.88 5.97 2.07
C THR A 192 -26.38 5.99 2.30
N ALA A 193 -25.75 4.82 2.54
CA ALA A 193 -24.30 4.71 2.72
C ALA A 193 -23.55 5.13 1.44
N ALA A 194 -24.04 4.74 0.26
CA ALA A 194 -23.45 5.13 -1.02
C ALA A 194 -23.52 6.64 -1.27
N LYS A 195 -24.65 7.29 -0.92
CA LYS A 195 -24.78 8.75 -1.01
C LYS A 195 -23.79 9.46 -0.08
N ARG A 196 -23.62 8.97 1.15
CA ARG A 196 -22.63 9.53 2.11
C ARG A 196 -21.21 9.37 1.59
N TYR A 197 -20.85 8.17 1.11
CA TYR A 197 -19.56 7.90 0.49
C TYR A 197 -19.26 8.88 -0.65
N ALA A 198 -20.20 9.06 -1.58
CA ALA A 198 -20.05 9.98 -2.71
C ALA A 198 -19.85 11.43 -2.24
N GLY A 199 -20.68 11.90 -1.31
CA GLY A 199 -20.56 13.26 -0.77
C GLY A 199 -19.22 13.55 -0.10
N LEU A 200 -18.68 12.58 0.65
CA LEU A 200 -17.36 12.68 1.28
C LEU A 200 -16.24 12.76 0.23
N LYS A 201 -16.27 11.87 -0.79
CA LYS A 201 -15.28 11.89 -1.88
C LYS A 201 -15.30 13.20 -2.67
N ASP A 202 -16.48 13.75 -2.93
CA ASP A 202 -16.62 15.02 -3.64
C ASP A 202 -16.09 16.20 -2.82
N SER A 203 -16.33 16.22 -1.51
CA SER A 203 -15.75 17.22 -0.62
C SER A 203 -14.22 17.19 -0.66
N MET A 204 -13.63 16.00 -0.53
CA MET A 204 -12.18 15.83 -0.54
C MET A 204 -11.54 16.27 -1.86
N LYS A 205 -12.19 16.00 -3.00
CA LYS A 205 -11.72 16.45 -4.32
C LYS A 205 -11.68 17.97 -4.39
N ARG A 206 -12.73 18.65 -3.92
CA ARG A 206 -12.78 20.12 -3.86
C ARG A 206 -11.67 20.66 -2.97
N ASP A 207 -11.50 20.12 -1.76
CA ASP A 207 -10.46 20.55 -0.83
C ASP A 207 -9.04 20.38 -1.42
N SER A 208 -8.81 19.29 -2.13
CA SER A 208 -7.53 19.01 -2.79
C SER A 208 -7.26 19.99 -3.94
N ALA A 209 -8.28 20.29 -4.76
CA ALA A 209 -8.19 21.26 -5.84
C ALA A 209 -7.89 22.68 -5.29
N VAL A 210 -8.59 23.08 -4.23
CA VAL A 210 -8.35 24.37 -3.55
C VAL A 210 -6.92 24.46 -3.02
N LYS A 211 -6.42 23.41 -2.35
CA LYS A 211 -5.03 23.37 -1.86
C LYS A 211 -4.01 23.45 -2.99
N GLN A 212 -4.26 22.80 -4.12
CA GLN A 212 -3.38 22.86 -5.30
C GLN A 212 -3.39 24.27 -5.92
N MET A 213 -4.57 24.88 -6.09
CA MET A 213 -4.70 26.25 -6.58
C MET A 213 -3.98 27.24 -5.67
N ALA A 214 -4.11 27.11 -4.34
CA ALA A 214 -3.40 27.93 -3.38
C ALA A 214 -1.87 27.81 -3.54
N LYS A 215 -1.34 26.58 -3.67
CA LYS A 215 0.10 26.34 -3.92
C LYS A 215 0.58 26.98 -5.22
N LEU A 216 -0.21 26.92 -6.28
CA LEU A 216 0.10 27.56 -7.57
C LEU A 216 0.10 29.08 -7.47
N GLN A 217 -0.85 29.67 -6.74
CA GLN A 217 -0.91 31.11 -6.50
C GLN A 217 0.25 31.61 -5.64
N THR A 218 0.62 30.88 -4.59
CA THR A 218 1.81 31.22 -3.78
C THR A 218 3.08 31.11 -4.60
N GLY A 219 3.24 30.04 -5.39
CA GLY A 219 4.38 29.89 -6.31
C GLY A 219 4.49 31.04 -7.30
N LYS A 220 3.37 31.42 -7.96
CA LYS A 220 3.33 32.57 -8.88
C LYS A 220 3.74 33.88 -8.21
N LYS A 221 3.33 34.14 -6.96
CA LYS A 221 3.76 35.34 -6.21
C LYS A 221 5.27 35.33 -5.92
N PHE A 222 5.87 34.17 -5.64
CA PHE A 222 7.33 34.08 -5.47
C PHE A 222 8.09 34.36 -6.77
N TYR A 223 7.64 33.81 -7.91
CA TYR A 223 8.25 34.07 -9.22
C TYR A 223 8.12 35.53 -9.66
N THR A 224 7.02 36.21 -9.38
CA THR A 224 6.87 37.63 -9.76
C THR A 224 7.70 38.58 -8.89
N VAL A 225 7.91 38.24 -7.60
CA VAL A 225 8.74 39.05 -6.69
C VAL A 225 10.23 38.90 -6.99
N SER A 226 10.72 37.69 -7.31
CA SER A 226 12.12 37.49 -7.73
C SER A 226 12.42 38.22 -9.03
N ASN A 227 11.54 38.07 -10.03
CA ASN A 227 11.74 38.68 -11.35
C ASN A 227 11.70 40.23 -11.32
N ARG A 228 10.92 40.84 -10.39
CA ARG A 228 10.95 42.29 -10.16
C ARG A 228 12.25 42.77 -9.51
N ARG A 229 12.83 42.00 -8.57
CA ARG A 229 14.12 42.36 -7.95
C ARG A 229 15.26 42.31 -8.96
N ASP A 230 15.26 41.29 -9.83
CA ASP A 230 16.31 41.10 -10.84
C ASP A 230 16.24 42.12 -11.99
N GLN A 231 15.05 42.68 -12.28
CA GLN A 231 14.90 43.77 -13.25
C GLN A 231 15.28 45.13 -12.66
N ASN A 232 15.00 45.38 -11.38
CA ASN A 232 15.33 46.66 -10.74
C ASN A 232 16.84 46.84 -10.53
N THR A 233 17.58 45.75 -10.25
CA THR A 233 19.06 45.79 -10.13
C THR A 233 19.76 46.05 -11.46
N ARG A 234 19.17 45.63 -12.59
CA ARG A 234 19.71 45.89 -13.94
C ARG A 234 19.47 47.31 -14.45
N GLN A 235 18.44 48.00 -13.96
CA GLN A 235 18.17 49.40 -14.36
C GLN A 235 19.04 50.42 -13.62
N THR A 236 19.49 50.11 -12.40
CA THR A 236 20.39 50.98 -11.62
C THR A 236 21.86 50.97 -12.05
N SER A 237 22.27 50.08 -12.96
CA SER A 237 23.67 49.93 -13.40
C SER A 237 23.98 50.57 -14.76
N VAL A 238 23.07 51.36 -15.35
CA VAL A 238 23.25 52.01 -16.68
C VAL A 238 23.32 53.54 -16.60
N SER A 239 23.36 54.11 -15.40
CA SER A 239 23.49 55.56 -15.21
C SER A 239 24.69 55.89 -14.32
N LEU A 240 25.89 55.85 -14.92
CA LEU A 240 27.11 56.57 -14.55
C LEU A 240 28.02 56.66 -15.78
#